data_AF-A0A2V6WTB4-F1
#
_entry.id   AF-A0A2V6WTB4-F1
#
_cell.length_a   1.000
_cell.length_b   1.000
_cell.length_c   1.000
_cell.angle_alpha   90.00
_cell.angle_beta   90.00
_cell.angle_gamma   90.00
#
_symmetry.space_group_name_H-M   'P 1'
#
loop_
_entity.id
_entity.type
_entity.pdbx_description
1 polymer ?
#
loop_
_entity_poly.entity_id
_entity_poly.type
_entity_poly.pdbx_seq_one_letter_code
_entity_poly.pdbx_strand_id
1 'polypeptide(L)'
;QLAGAEPLGAAGSMDPAARLYLLQLELAKMRRLFSEKYPDVIRLKAEIAATQQQLAEAPPPASAERAGPAPQTSPGLLDPELSALKAEEQRLPQRDQELQEMSRDYRTTKDLYDSMLKRYQDAQIAQDMERSQSGGEFRLLDAAIPARAPSAPNRDRLALLGALVALGAAAAGVALAEHLDTSFHTVDDLRAFSRIPVLATIPRMLIAADATERRRRLRLAAVSVPLGLALVVLASYHFAHGNEQLVRMLSRGAS
;
A
#
# COMPACT_ATOMS: atom_id res chain seq x y z
N GLN A 1 -34.63 -25.34 -34.74
CA GLN A 1 -35.94 -24.76 -35.11
C GLN A 1 -35.80 -24.30 -36.56
N LEU A 2 -36.17 -25.19 -37.50
CA LEU A 2 -37.39 -25.07 -38.32
C LEU A 2 -37.27 -23.98 -39.41
N ALA A 3 -36.69 -24.37 -40.54
CA ALA A 3 -37.01 -23.85 -41.88
C ALA A 3 -36.57 -24.97 -42.83
N GLY A 4 -37.45 -25.90 -43.18
CA GLY A 4 -38.38 -25.68 -44.28
C GLY A 4 -37.80 -26.42 -45.48
N ALA A 5 -37.86 -27.75 -45.42
CA ALA A 5 -37.59 -28.60 -46.57
C ALA A 5 -38.71 -28.38 -47.59
N GLU A 6 -38.49 -27.44 -48.51
CA GLU A 6 -39.25 -27.37 -49.76
C GLU A 6 -38.98 -28.67 -50.53
N PRO A 7 -40.01 -29.48 -50.82
CA PRO A 7 -39.81 -30.67 -51.63
C PRO A 7 -39.64 -30.19 -53.07
N LEU A 8 -38.41 -30.23 -53.59
CA LEU A 8 -38.15 -30.14 -55.03
C LEU A 8 -38.61 -31.44 -55.71
N GLY A 9 -39.92 -31.68 -55.66
CA GLY A 9 -40.67 -32.73 -56.34
C GLY A 9 -40.88 -32.44 -57.83
N ALA A 10 -39.91 -31.81 -58.49
CA ALA A 10 -39.94 -31.52 -59.93
C ALA A 10 -38.66 -31.97 -60.68
N ALA A 11 -37.79 -32.76 -60.03
CA ALA A 11 -36.55 -33.27 -60.64
C ALA A 11 -36.65 -34.72 -61.13
N GLY A 12 -37.87 -35.26 -61.29
CA GLY A 12 -38.11 -36.62 -61.79
C GLY A 12 -37.94 -36.79 -63.30
N SER A 13 -37.72 -35.71 -64.07
CA SER A 13 -37.58 -35.75 -65.53
C SER A 13 -36.60 -34.72 -66.10
N MET A 14 -35.69 -34.18 -65.28
CA MET A 14 -34.68 -33.25 -65.78
C MET A 14 -33.55 -34.05 -66.44
N ASP A 15 -33.23 -33.71 -67.69
CA ASP A 15 -32.13 -34.31 -68.45
C ASP A 15 -30.86 -34.34 -67.57
N PRO A 16 -30.23 -35.51 -67.37
CA PRO A 16 -29.04 -35.62 -66.52
C PRO A 16 -27.90 -34.67 -66.96
N ALA A 17 -27.85 -34.26 -68.24
CA ALA A 17 -26.93 -33.24 -68.72
C ALA A 17 -27.27 -31.81 -68.20
N ALA A 18 -28.55 -31.44 -68.15
CA ALA A 18 -29.00 -30.15 -67.63
C ALA A 18 -28.78 -30.05 -66.11
N ARG A 19 -28.94 -31.16 -65.39
CA ARG A 19 -28.67 -31.25 -63.96
C ARG A 19 -27.18 -31.03 -63.64
N LEU A 20 -26.29 -31.58 -64.47
CA LEU A 20 -24.84 -31.38 -64.33
C LEU A 20 -24.45 -29.91 -64.49
N TYR A 21 -25.03 -29.20 -65.46
CA TYR A 21 -24.77 -27.77 -65.68
C TYR A 21 -25.17 -26.91 -64.49
N LEU A 22 -26.35 -27.15 -63.91
CA LEU A 22 -26.84 -26.42 -62.74
C LEU A 22 -25.96 -26.65 -61.50
N LEU A 23 -25.54 -27.89 -61.25
CA LEU A 23 -24.66 -28.23 -60.13
C LEU A 23 -23.26 -27.58 -60.28
N GLN A 24 -22.73 -27.49 -61.50
CA GLN A 24 -21.46 -26.78 -61.77
C GLN A 24 -21.57 -25.27 -61.51
N LEU A 25 -22.69 -24.64 -61.90
CA LEU A 25 -22.95 -23.23 -61.64
C LEU A 25 -23.04 -22.93 -60.14
N GLU A 26 -23.73 -23.79 -59.39
CA GLU A 26 -23.86 -23.67 -57.94
C GLU A 26 -22.50 -23.83 -57.23
N LEU A 27 -21.66 -24.76 -57.71
CA LEU A 27 -20.29 -24.93 -57.21
C LEU A 27 -19.44 -23.68 -57.45
N ALA A 28 -19.53 -23.09 -58.65
CA ALA A 28 -18.80 -21.86 -58.99
C ALA A 28 -19.21 -20.68 -58.09
N LYS A 29 -20.48 -20.62 -57.69
CA LYS A 29 -20.99 -19.63 -56.73
C LYS A 29 -20.44 -19.88 -55.31
N MET A 30 -20.47 -21.12 -54.83
CA MET A 30 -20.04 -21.47 -53.46
C MET A 30 -18.52 -21.33 -53.24
N ARG A 31 -17.71 -21.59 -54.28
CA ARG A 31 -16.25 -21.40 -54.21
C ARG A 31 -15.80 -19.95 -53.99
N ARG A 32 -16.68 -18.95 -54.25
CA ARG A 32 -16.36 -17.54 -54.00
C ARG A 32 -16.51 -17.14 -52.53
N LEU A 33 -17.27 -17.89 -51.75
CA LEU A 33 -17.61 -17.59 -50.36
C LEU A 33 -16.99 -18.59 -49.36
N PHE A 34 -16.72 -19.83 -49.79
CA PHE A 34 -16.28 -20.91 -48.92
C PHE A 34 -15.00 -21.60 -49.44
N SER A 35 -14.16 -22.05 -48.50
CA SER A 35 -12.94 -22.82 -48.79
C SER A 35 -13.26 -24.23 -49.27
N GLU A 36 -12.34 -24.86 -50.01
CA GLU A 36 -12.52 -26.22 -50.59
C GLU A 36 -12.81 -27.32 -49.55
N LYS A 37 -12.53 -27.07 -48.27
CA LYS A 37 -12.76 -28.01 -47.14
C LYS A 37 -14.16 -27.90 -46.51
N TYR A 38 -15.02 -26.99 -46.98
CA TYR A 38 -16.35 -26.81 -46.41
C TYR A 38 -17.27 -28.00 -46.77
N PRO A 39 -18.09 -28.53 -45.83
CA PRO A 39 -18.85 -29.77 -46.02
C PRO A 39 -19.74 -29.76 -47.27
N ASP A 40 -20.37 -28.62 -47.57
CA ASP A 40 -21.32 -28.52 -48.70
C ASP A 40 -20.62 -28.54 -50.06
N VAL A 41 -19.40 -27.99 -50.16
CA VAL A 41 -18.59 -28.03 -51.41
C VAL A 41 -18.15 -29.46 -51.72
N ILE A 42 -17.84 -30.24 -50.68
CA ILE A 42 -17.46 -31.65 -50.82
C ILE A 42 -18.67 -32.48 -51.27
N ARG A 43 -19.84 -32.25 -50.66
CA ARG A 43 -21.11 -32.91 -51.07
C ARG A 43 -21.45 -32.62 -52.52
N LEU A 44 -21.34 -31.36 -52.95
CA LEU A 44 -21.64 -30.95 -54.32
C LEU A 44 -20.66 -31.54 -55.34
N LYS A 45 -19.35 -31.59 -55.02
CA LYS A 45 -18.35 -32.30 -55.84
C LYS A 45 -18.67 -33.79 -55.98
N ALA A 46 -19.12 -34.43 -54.89
CA ALA A 46 -19.51 -35.83 -54.91
C ALA A 46 -20.78 -36.07 -55.75
N GLU A 47 -21.77 -35.18 -55.68
CA GLU A 47 -22.98 -35.25 -56.50
C GLU A 47 -22.71 -35.04 -57.99
N ILE A 48 -21.80 -34.12 -58.34
CA ILE A 48 -21.36 -33.92 -59.73
C ILE A 48 -20.65 -35.17 -60.24
N ALA A 49 -19.74 -35.74 -59.45
CA ALA A 49 -19.03 -36.96 -59.83
C ALA A 49 -20.00 -38.15 -60.04
N ALA A 50 -20.99 -38.29 -59.15
CA ALA A 50 -22.03 -39.31 -59.27
C ALA A 50 -22.93 -39.09 -60.51
N THR A 51 -23.31 -37.84 -60.79
CA THR A 51 -24.15 -37.50 -61.95
C THR A 51 -23.37 -37.68 -63.27
N GLN A 52 -22.08 -37.36 -63.27
CA GLN A 52 -21.20 -37.56 -64.42
C GLN A 52 -20.99 -39.06 -64.70
N GLN A 53 -20.89 -39.89 -63.66
CA GLN A 53 -20.85 -41.35 -63.81
C GLN A 53 -22.18 -41.90 -64.36
N GLN A 54 -23.33 -41.40 -63.89
CA GLN A 54 -24.64 -41.78 -64.44
C GLN A 54 -24.78 -41.41 -65.92
N LEU A 55 -24.17 -40.30 -66.35
CA LEU A 55 -24.12 -39.88 -67.75
C LEU A 55 -23.17 -40.74 -68.60
N ALA A 56 -22.11 -41.30 -67.99
CA ALA A 56 -21.14 -42.17 -68.64
C ALA A 56 -21.61 -43.64 -68.75
N GLU A 57 -22.53 -44.06 -67.88
CA GLU A 57 -23.05 -45.44 -67.81
C GLU A 57 -24.36 -45.64 -68.61
N ALA A 58 -25.01 -44.57 -69.06
CA ALA A 58 -26.15 -44.64 -69.98
C ALA A 58 -25.67 -44.92 -71.43
N PRO A 59 -26.22 -45.92 -72.14
CA PRO A 59 -25.85 -46.19 -73.53
C PRO A 59 -26.35 -45.04 -74.45
N PRO A 60 -25.60 -44.70 -75.52
CA PRO A 60 -25.94 -43.54 -76.34
C PRO A 60 -27.25 -43.79 -77.10
N PRO A 61 -28.28 -42.91 -77.02
CA PRO A 61 -29.32 -42.92 -78.02
C PRO A 61 -28.74 -42.38 -79.33
N ALA A 62 -28.96 -43.17 -80.39
CA ALA A 62 -28.67 -42.81 -81.76
C ALA A 62 -29.32 -41.48 -82.16
N SER A 63 -28.49 -40.61 -82.74
CA SER A 63 -28.81 -39.59 -83.75
C SER A 63 -30.26 -39.10 -83.86
N ALA A 64 -30.47 -37.84 -83.51
CA ALA A 64 -31.46 -37.01 -84.16
C ALA A 64 -30.95 -35.56 -84.23
N GLU A 65 -30.59 -35.16 -85.43
CA GLU A 65 -30.62 -33.78 -85.88
C GLU A 65 -31.89 -33.09 -85.34
N ARG A 66 -31.70 -32.12 -84.47
CA ARG A 66 -32.58 -30.96 -84.39
C ARG A 66 -31.69 -29.73 -84.43
N ALA A 67 -31.50 -29.26 -85.66
CA ALA A 67 -31.29 -27.86 -85.94
C ALA A 67 -32.46 -27.05 -85.35
N GLY A 68 -32.35 -26.69 -84.07
CA GLY A 68 -33.01 -25.51 -83.54
C GLY A 68 -32.21 -24.29 -84.00
N PRO A 69 -32.85 -23.15 -84.31
CA PRO A 69 -32.15 -22.00 -84.84
C PRO A 69 -31.07 -21.57 -83.84
N ALA A 70 -29.90 -21.21 -84.35
CA ALA A 70 -28.90 -20.50 -83.57
C ALA A 70 -29.61 -19.43 -82.73
N PRO A 71 -29.29 -19.27 -81.43
CA PRO A 71 -29.72 -18.07 -80.73
C PRO A 71 -29.10 -16.93 -81.52
N GLN A 72 -29.92 -16.22 -82.29
CA GLN A 72 -29.57 -14.93 -82.80
C GLN A 72 -29.25 -14.14 -81.54
N THR A 73 -27.96 -13.92 -81.31
CA THR A 73 -27.45 -12.95 -80.37
C THR A 73 -28.11 -11.63 -80.75
N SER A 74 -29.25 -11.34 -80.12
CA SER A 74 -29.83 -10.02 -80.07
C SER A 74 -28.70 -9.09 -79.62
N PRO A 75 -28.24 -8.15 -80.46
CA PRO A 75 -27.12 -7.28 -80.13
C PRO A 75 -27.39 -6.35 -78.92
N GLY A 76 -28.59 -6.38 -78.34
CA GLY A 76 -29.01 -5.51 -77.23
C GLY A 76 -29.21 -6.18 -75.87
N LEU A 77 -28.95 -7.49 -75.70
CA LEU A 77 -29.08 -8.17 -74.39
C LEU A 77 -27.74 -8.42 -73.67
N LEU A 78 -26.60 -8.21 -74.33
CA LEU A 78 -25.26 -8.34 -73.74
C LEU A 78 -24.76 -7.04 -73.09
N ASP A 79 -25.31 -5.90 -73.49
CA ASP A 79 -25.00 -4.59 -72.91
C ASP A 79 -25.33 -4.46 -71.41
N PRO A 80 -26.46 -4.98 -70.87
CA PRO A 80 -26.73 -4.91 -69.43
C PRO A 80 -25.79 -5.80 -68.59
N GLU A 81 -25.37 -6.97 -69.08
CA GLU A 81 -24.41 -7.82 -68.37
C GLU A 81 -22.99 -7.26 -68.42
N LEU A 82 -22.56 -6.75 -69.58
CA LEU A 82 -21.24 -6.10 -69.73
C LEU A 82 -21.13 -4.80 -68.93
N SER A 83 -22.22 -4.02 -68.84
CA SER A 83 -22.26 -2.81 -68.01
C SER A 83 -22.31 -3.15 -66.51
N ALA A 84 -22.98 -4.23 -66.11
CA ALA A 84 -22.93 -4.72 -64.73
C ALA A 84 -21.51 -5.20 -64.36
N LEU A 85 -20.84 -5.96 -65.24
CA LEU A 85 -19.45 -6.40 -65.01
C LEU A 85 -18.46 -5.22 -64.94
N LYS A 86 -18.61 -4.23 -65.83
CA LYS A 86 -17.80 -3.00 -65.79
C LYS A 86 -18.06 -2.16 -64.53
N ALA A 87 -19.31 -2.11 -64.05
CA ALA A 87 -19.64 -1.44 -62.79
C ALA A 87 -19.05 -2.19 -61.58
N GLU A 88 -18.94 -3.51 -61.65
CA GLU A 88 -18.26 -4.32 -60.63
C GLU A 88 -16.73 -4.13 -60.66
N GLU A 89 -16.12 -4.08 -61.85
CA GLU A 89 -14.70 -3.70 -62.02
C GLU A 89 -14.40 -2.30 -61.49
N GLN A 90 -15.31 -1.33 -61.66
CA GLN A 90 -15.15 0.03 -61.12
C GLN A 90 -15.28 0.08 -59.59
N ARG A 91 -15.92 -0.91 -58.95
CA ARG A 91 -16.08 -1.01 -57.49
C ARG A 91 -14.93 -1.77 -56.81
N LEU A 92 -14.20 -2.61 -57.54
CA LEU A 92 -12.99 -3.29 -57.03
C LEU A 92 -11.94 -2.33 -56.45
N PRO A 93 -11.50 -1.25 -57.15
CA PRO A 93 -10.49 -0.34 -56.62
C PRO A 93 -10.99 0.43 -55.38
N GLN A 94 -12.29 0.71 -55.29
CA GLN A 94 -12.88 1.35 -54.10
C GLN A 94 -12.85 0.41 -52.89
N ARG A 95 -13.18 -0.88 -53.08
CA ARG A 95 -13.05 -1.89 -52.02
C ARG A 95 -11.60 -2.12 -51.59
N ASP A 96 -10.66 -2.13 -52.54
CA ASP A 96 -9.24 -2.28 -52.23
C ASP A 96 -8.72 -1.07 -51.44
N GLN A 97 -9.17 0.15 -51.76
CA GLN A 97 -8.87 1.35 -50.99
C GLN A 97 -9.46 1.27 -49.58
N GLU A 98 -10.72 0.89 -49.44
CA GLU A 98 -11.38 0.76 -48.13
C GLU A 98 -10.70 -0.30 -47.24
N LEU A 99 -10.28 -1.43 -47.82
CA LEU A 99 -9.50 -2.45 -47.13
C LEU A 99 -8.10 -1.96 -46.72
N GLN A 100 -7.44 -1.16 -47.56
CA GLN A 100 -6.16 -0.55 -47.23
C GLN A 100 -6.30 0.46 -46.09
N GLU A 101 -7.34 1.29 -46.12
CA GLU A 101 -7.67 2.23 -45.06
C GLU A 101 -7.94 1.50 -43.74
N MET A 102 -8.83 0.50 -43.73
CA MET A 102 -9.08 -0.32 -42.55
C MET A 102 -7.81 -1.01 -42.03
N SER A 103 -6.96 -1.52 -42.92
CA SER A 103 -5.70 -2.16 -42.53
C SER A 103 -4.73 -1.16 -41.89
N ARG A 104 -4.63 0.04 -42.44
CA ARG A 104 -3.79 1.12 -41.89
C ARG A 104 -4.31 1.58 -40.54
N ASP A 105 -5.62 1.77 -40.41
CA ASP A 105 -6.25 2.25 -39.18
C ASP A 105 -6.15 1.20 -38.07
N TYR A 106 -6.30 -0.08 -38.42
CA TYR A 106 -6.04 -1.19 -37.50
C TYR A 106 -4.59 -1.21 -37.01
N ARG A 107 -3.62 -1.08 -37.92
CA ARG A 107 -2.19 -1.01 -37.56
C ARG A 107 -1.90 0.18 -36.64
N THR A 108 -2.41 1.36 -36.99
CA THR A 108 -2.21 2.59 -36.21
C THR A 108 -2.79 2.44 -34.80
N THR A 109 -3.98 1.85 -34.68
CA THR A 109 -4.64 1.63 -33.39
C THR A 109 -3.91 0.58 -32.56
N LYS A 110 -3.41 -0.48 -33.20
CA LYS A 110 -2.58 -1.49 -32.56
C LYS A 110 -1.28 -0.90 -32.02
N ASP A 111 -0.58 -0.11 -32.84
CA ASP A 111 0.67 0.54 -32.45
C ASP A 111 0.44 1.54 -31.28
N LEU A 112 -0.66 2.29 -31.33
CA LEU A 112 -1.05 3.18 -30.23
C LEU A 112 -1.33 2.38 -28.95
N TYR A 113 -2.09 1.29 -29.04
CA TYR A 113 -2.36 0.40 -27.90
C TYR A 113 -1.07 -0.16 -27.31
N ASP A 114 -0.17 -0.69 -28.14
CA ASP A 114 1.11 -1.27 -27.72
C ASP A 114 1.99 -0.19 -27.05
N SER A 115 1.98 1.05 -27.57
CA SER A 115 2.69 2.17 -26.95
C SER A 115 2.12 2.58 -25.59
N MET A 116 0.79 2.59 -25.44
CA MET A 116 0.12 2.90 -24.17
C MET A 116 0.34 1.80 -23.15
N LEU A 117 0.29 0.54 -23.58
CA LEU A 117 0.58 -0.61 -22.73
C LEU A 117 2.02 -0.55 -22.20
N LYS A 118 2.98 -0.21 -23.05
CA LYS A 118 4.37 -0.03 -22.64
C LYS A 118 4.53 1.09 -21.62
N ARG A 119 3.94 2.26 -21.88
CA ARG A 119 3.97 3.40 -20.93
C ARG A 119 3.30 3.06 -19.60
N TYR A 120 2.23 2.26 -19.61
CA TYR A 120 1.58 1.79 -18.40
C TYR A 120 2.49 0.87 -17.58
N GLN A 121 3.17 -0.08 -18.23
CA GLN A 121 4.14 -0.95 -17.57
C GLN A 121 5.33 -0.17 -17.00
N ASP A 122 5.88 0.77 -17.78
CA ASP A 122 6.97 1.63 -17.33
C ASP A 122 6.56 2.48 -16.11
N ALA A 123 5.33 3.03 -16.12
CA ALA A 123 4.78 3.78 -14.99
C ALA A 123 4.56 2.89 -13.76
N GLN A 124 4.12 1.64 -13.95
CA GLN A 124 3.95 0.68 -12.86
C GLN A 124 5.30 0.31 -12.22
N ILE A 125 6.33 0.04 -13.05
CA ILE A 125 7.69 -0.21 -12.56
C ILE A 125 8.23 1.02 -11.82
N ALA A 126 8.04 2.22 -12.38
CA ALA A 126 8.46 3.46 -11.72
C ALA A 126 7.74 3.68 -10.39
N GLN A 127 6.44 3.37 -10.31
CA GLN A 127 5.68 3.43 -9.07
C GLN A 127 6.17 2.40 -8.04
N ASP A 128 6.45 1.17 -8.44
CA ASP A 128 6.95 0.13 -7.54
C ASP A 128 8.38 0.44 -7.07
N MET A 129 9.22 0.99 -7.95
CA MET A 129 10.55 1.51 -7.60
C MET A 129 10.45 2.67 -6.64
N GLU A 130 9.57 3.65 -6.90
CA GLU A 130 9.33 4.77 -5.99
C GLU A 130 8.76 4.28 -4.68
N ARG A 131 7.83 3.32 -4.66
CA ARG A 131 7.32 2.73 -3.40
C ARG A 131 8.39 2.01 -2.60
N SER A 132 9.32 1.34 -3.30
CA SER A 132 10.46 0.65 -2.70
C SER A 132 11.57 1.62 -2.26
N GLN A 133 11.73 2.78 -2.92
CA GLN A 133 12.76 3.78 -2.63
C GLN A 133 12.27 4.94 -1.73
N SER A 134 10.98 5.29 -1.77
CA SER A 134 10.28 6.27 -0.92
C SER A 134 10.27 5.82 0.54
N GLY A 135 10.33 4.52 0.79
CA GLY A 135 10.81 3.99 2.05
C GLY A 135 12.30 3.79 1.94
N GLY A 136 13.09 4.87 1.94
CA GLY A 136 14.55 4.78 1.85
C GLY A 136 15.01 3.65 2.76
N GLU A 137 15.77 2.69 2.21
CA GLU A 137 16.13 1.48 2.93
C GLU A 137 16.93 1.90 4.17
N PHE A 138 16.24 2.08 5.30
CA PHE A 138 16.83 2.49 6.56
C PHE A 138 17.56 1.28 7.09
N ARG A 139 18.77 1.05 6.56
CA ARG A 139 19.68 0.10 7.13
C ARG A 139 20.17 0.68 8.43
N LEU A 140 19.77 0.06 9.53
CA LEU A 140 20.27 0.38 10.85
C LEU A 140 21.77 0.03 10.89
N LEU A 141 22.62 1.02 10.60
CA LEU A 141 24.08 0.87 10.62
C LEU A 141 24.57 0.72 12.06
N ASP A 142 24.01 1.53 12.95
CA ASP A 142 24.31 1.49 14.38
C ASP A 142 23.02 1.73 15.18
N ALA A 143 22.68 0.77 16.02
CA ALA A 143 21.51 0.85 16.87
C ALA A 143 21.84 1.69 18.11
N ALA A 144 20.95 2.59 18.50
CA ALA A 144 21.15 3.41 19.69
C ALA A 144 21.30 2.52 20.93
N ILE A 145 22.51 2.46 21.49
CA ILE A 145 22.78 1.75 22.73
C ILE A 145 22.28 2.62 23.88
N PRO A 146 21.35 2.14 24.72
CA PRO A 146 20.91 2.90 25.89
C PRO A 146 22.10 3.14 26.82
N ALA A 147 22.16 4.34 27.41
CA ALA A 147 23.23 4.70 28.32
C ALA A 147 23.26 3.71 29.51
N ARG A 148 24.40 3.05 29.72
CA ARG A 148 24.59 2.09 30.83
C ARG A 148 24.61 2.76 32.20
N ALA A 149 24.81 4.08 32.23
CA ALA A 149 24.82 4.88 33.45
C ALA A 149 23.77 5.99 33.35
N PRO A 150 23.12 6.35 34.47
CA PRO A 150 22.17 7.46 34.49
C PRO A 150 22.86 8.76 34.07
N SER A 151 22.24 9.49 33.13
CA SER A 151 22.78 10.76 32.59
C SER A 151 22.68 11.92 33.58
N ALA A 152 21.83 11.81 34.61
CA ALA A 152 21.73 12.76 35.72
C ALA A 152 20.96 12.15 36.92
N PRO A 153 21.13 12.67 38.16
CA PRO A 153 22.26 13.38 38.75
C PRO A 153 23.24 12.44 39.51
N ASN A 154 24.47 12.88 39.73
CA ASN A 154 25.49 12.12 40.48
C ASN A 154 25.08 11.98 41.96
N ARG A 155 24.61 10.78 42.33
CA ARG A 155 24.07 10.48 43.68
C ARG A 155 25.07 10.81 44.80
N ASP A 156 26.35 10.56 44.59
CA ASP A 156 27.38 10.81 45.59
C ASP A 156 27.59 12.30 45.86
N ARG A 157 27.54 13.15 44.82
CA ARG A 157 27.65 14.60 44.97
C ARG A 157 26.42 15.17 45.68
N LEU A 158 25.24 14.66 45.36
CA LEU A 158 23.99 15.07 46.01
C LEU A 158 23.98 14.67 47.49
N ALA A 159 24.43 13.46 47.81
CA ALA A 159 24.56 12.99 49.18
C ALA A 159 25.56 13.85 49.98
N LEU A 160 26.71 14.19 49.40
CA LEU A 160 27.71 15.04 50.04
C LEU A 160 27.18 16.46 50.27
N LEU A 161 26.53 17.06 49.27
CA LEU A 161 25.91 18.38 49.41
C LEU A 161 24.81 18.36 50.48
N GLY A 162 23.94 17.35 50.47
CA GLY A 162 22.89 17.18 51.46
C GLY A 162 23.43 17.03 52.88
N ALA A 163 24.51 16.26 53.05
CA ALA A 163 25.19 16.12 54.34
C ALA A 163 25.78 17.46 54.83
N LEU A 164 26.42 18.23 53.94
CA LEU A 164 26.95 19.56 54.28
C LEU A 164 25.84 20.53 54.68
N VAL A 165 24.73 20.56 53.94
CA VAL A 165 23.58 21.42 54.26
C VAL A 165 22.94 21.01 55.58
N ALA A 166 22.76 19.71 55.83
CA ALA A 166 22.20 19.22 57.08
C ALA A 166 23.08 19.58 58.29
N LEU A 167 24.40 19.44 58.16
CA LEU A 167 25.36 19.79 59.20
C LEU A 167 25.36 21.31 59.44
N GLY A 168 25.35 22.11 58.37
CA GLY A 168 25.23 23.57 58.46
C GLY A 168 23.92 24.01 59.12
N ALA A 169 22.80 23.40 58.76
CA ALA A 169 21.50 23.68 59.37
C ALA A 169 21.45 23.27 60.86
N ALA A 170 22.06 22.16 61.23
CA ALA A 170 22.17 21.73 62.63
C ALA A 170 23.01 22.72 63.45
N ALA A 171 24.19 23.11 62.94
CA ALA A 171 25.06 24.09 63.60
C ALA A 171 24.38 25.46 63.73
N ALA A 172 23.73 25.93 62.66
CA ALA A 172 22.96 27.17 62.69
C ALA A 172 21.78 27.08 63.68
N GLY A 173 21.11 25.93 63.76
CA GLY A 173 20.04 25.69 64.72
C GLY A 173 20.51 25.77 66.17
N VAL A 174 21.67 25.19 66.49
CA VAL A 174 22.27 25.28 67.83
C VAL A 174 22.68 26.73 68.13
N ALA A 175 23.37 27.39 67.22
CA ALA A 175 23.79 28.78 67.41
C ALA A 175 22.61 29.74 67.61
N LEU A 176 21.52 29.54 66.86
CA LEU A 176 20.28 30.31 67.04
C LEU A 176 19.61 29.97 68.37
N ALA A 177 19.60 28.71 68.80
CA ALA A 177 19.05 28.32 70.09
C ALA A 177 19.84 28.95 71.25
N GLU A 178 21.17 29.01 71.15
CA GLU A 178 22.03 29.69 72.12
C GLU A 178 21.82 31.21 72.11
N HIS A 179 21.71 31.85 70.94
CA HIS A 179 21.45 33.29 70.85
C HIS A 179 20.07 33.69 71.40
N LEU A 180 19.08 32.81 71.33
CA LEU A 180 17.74 33.03 71.88
C LEU A 180 17.65 32.63 73.36
N ASP A 181 18.65 31.93 73.90
CA ASP A 181 18.70 31.60 75.32
C ASP A 181 19.18 32.83 76.10
N THR A 182 18.33 33.29 77.01
CA THR A 182 18.60 34.46 77.87
C THR A 182 19.08 34.05 79.26
N SER A 183 19.43 32.77 79.46
CA SER A 183 19.86 32.23 80.74
C SER A 183 21.37 32.39 80.99
N PHE A 184 21.73 32.87 82.18
CA PHE A 184 23.12 32.92 82.64
C PHE A 184 23.57 31.55 83.15
N HIS A 185 24.54 30.93 82.47
CA HIS A 185 25.02 29.59 82.81
C HIS A 185 26.23 29.60 83.74
N THR A 186 27.01 30.69 83.75
CA THR A 186 28.23 30.81 84.53
C THR A 186 28.15 31.98 85.51
N VAL A 187 28.81 31.84 86.66
CA VAL A 187 28.94 32.91 87.65
C VAL A 187 29.67 34.13 87.07
N ASP A 188 30.63 33.91 86.18
CA ASP A 188 31.39 34.96 85.50
C ASP A 188 30.53 35.73 84.49
N ASP A 189 29.61 35.07 83.76
CA ASP A 189 28.66 35.74 82.85
C ASP A 189 27.75 36.70 83.61
N LEU A 190 27.29 36.29 84.80
CA LEU A 190 26.46 37.12 85.68
C LEU A 190 27.24 38.32 86.24
N ARG A 191 28.51 38.12 86.61
CA ARG A 191 29.40 39.19 87.11
C ARG A 191 29.81 40.18 86.01
N ALA A 192 29.93 39.72 84.77
CA ALA A 192 30.20 40.57 83.62
C ALA A 192 28.98 41.44 83.27
N PHE A 193 27.77 40.90 83.39
CA PHE A 193 26.53 41.62 83.11
C PHE A 193 26.08 42.53 84.27
N SER A 194 26.30 42.11 85.52
CA SER A 194 25.86 42.81 86.73
C SER A 194 27.03 43.18 87.64
N ARG A 195 27.06 44.42 88.13
CA ARG A 195 28.10 44.92 89.05
C ARG A 195 27.97 44.41 90.50
N ILE A 196 27.08 43.46 90.75
CA ILE A 196 26.77 42.97 92.10
C ILE A 196 27.67 41.76 92.43
N PRO A 197 28.33 41.71 93.61
CA PRO A 197 29.15 40.57 94.00
C PRO A 197 28.29 39.33 94.31
N VAL A 198 28.71 38.17 93.83
CA VAL A 198 28.04 36.88 94.10
C VAL A 198 28.44 36.39 95.49
N LEU A 199 27.47 36.31 96.39
CA LEU A 199 27.69 36.00 97.82
C LEU A 199 27.76 34.50 98.13
N ALA A 200 27.02 33.67 97.38
CA ALA A 200 27.03 32.22 97.52
C ALA A 200 26.49 31.54 96.25
N THR A 201 26.97 30.33 95.94
CA THR A 201 26.44 29.47 94.87
C THR A 201 25.69 28.31 95.51
N ILE A 202 24.41 28.16 95.19
CA ILE A 202 23.60 27.04 95.67
C ILE A 202 23.77 25.87 94.70
N PRO A 203 24.31 24.72 95.14
CA PRO A 203 24.41 23.55 94.28
C PRO A 203 23.01 23.05 93.94
N ARG A 204 22.78 22.74 92.67
CA ARG A 204 21.50 22.22 92.20
C ARG A 204 21.28 20.82 92.77
N MET A 205 20.27 20.66 93.63
CA MET A 205 19.83 19.36 94.13
C MET A 205 18.92 18.69 93.11
N LEU A 206 19.29 17.49 92.63
CA LEU A 206 18.49 16.72 91.68
C LEU A 206 17.33 16.04 92.42
N ILE A 207 16.10 16.50 92.19
CA ILE A 207 14.87 15.92 92.76
C ILE A 207 14.34 14.84 91.80
N ALA A 208 13.66 13.81 92.30
CA ALA A 208 13.07 12.76 91.46
C ALA A 208 12.07 13.28 90.40
N ALA A 209 11.46 14.46 90.62
CA ALA A 209 10.62 15.16 89.66
C ALA A 209 11.40 15.70 88.43
N ASP A 210 12.65 16.17 88.61
CA ASP A 210 13.51 16.60 87.49
C ASP A 210 13.87 15.42 86.57
N ALA A 211 13.90 14.20 87.11
CA ALA A 211 14.18 13.00 86.33
C ALA A 211 13.04 12.65 85.36
N THR A 212 11.78 12.96 85.69
CA THR A 212 10.65 12.69 84.79
C THR A 212 10.57 13.72 83.67
N GLU A 213 10.86 15.00 83.95
CA GLU A 213 10.89 16.04 82.93
C GLU A 213 12.07 15.86 81.96
N ARG A 214 13.25 15.48 82.47
CA ARG A 214 14.40 15.14 81.63
C ARG A 214 14.12 13.94 80.73
N ARG A 215 13.43 12.90 81.26
CA ARG A 215 12.98 11.75 80.45
C ARG A 215 11.97 12.17 79.38
N ARG A 216 11.05 13.08 79.66
CA ARG A 216 10.09 13.59 78.66
C ARG A 216 10.79 14.38 77.56
N ARG A 217 11.71 15.27 77.89
CA ARG A 217 12.52 16.02 76.91
C ARG A 217 13.40 15.10 76.07
N LEU A 218 14.05 14.11 76.70
CA LEU A 218 14.83 13.09 75.99
C LEU A 218 13.97 12.23 75.07
N ARG A 219 12.74 11.87 75.49
CA ARG A 219 11.78 11.15 74.62
C ARG A 219 11.34 12.00 73.43
N LEU A 220 11.04 13.28 73.65
CA LEU A 220 10.67 14.19 72.56
C LEU A 220 11.83 14.40 71.58
N ALA A 221 13.06 14.58 72.08
CA ALA A 221 14.27 14.65 71.26
C ALA A 221 14.55 13.33 70.51
N ALA A 222 14.35 12.19 71.17
CA ALA A 222 14.51 10.88 70.55
C ALA A 222 13.48 10.60 69.44
N VAL A 223 12.32 11.26 69.46
CA VAL A 223 11.30 11.15 68.40
C VAL A 223 11.51 12.17 67.29
N SER A 224 11.99 13.39 67.61
CA SER A 224 12.18 14.44 66.60
C SER A 224 13.35 14.17 65.65
N VAL A 225 14.44 13.57 66.15
CA VAL A 225 15.62 13.21 65.34
C VAL A 225 15.28 12.22 64.20
N PRO A 226 14.65 11.05 64.45
CA PRO A 226 14.29 10.12 63.37
C PRO A 226 13.19 10.68 62.46
N LEU A 227 12.26 11.49 62.97
CA LEU A 227 11.24 12.14 62.16
C LEU A 227 11.86 13.12 61.15
N GLY A 228 12.82 13.93 61.59
CA GLY A 228 13.57 14.84 60.73
C GLY A 228 14.37 14.08 59.67
N LEU A 229 15.06 13.01 60.07
CA LEU A 229 15.78 12.13 59.13
C LEU A 229 14.84 11.54 58.07
N ALA A 230 13.67 11.03 58.48
CA ALA A 230 12.68 10.46 57.59
C ALA A 230 12.15 11.48 56.58
N LEU A 231 11.89 12.72 57.00
CA LEU A 231 11.47 13.80 56.10
C LEU A 231 12.55 14.17 55.07
N VAL A 232 13.83 14.23 55.48
CA VAL A 232 14.94 14.50 54.55
C VAL A 232 15.10 13.37 53.54
N VAL A 233 15.01 12.11 53.97
CA VAL A 233 15.07 10.94 53.08
C VAL A 233 13.88 10.91 52.12
N LEU A 234 12.67 11.21 52.59
CA LEU A 234 11.46 11.29 51.75
C LEU A 234 11.58 12.42 50.71
N ALA A 235 12.06 13.59 51.12
CA ALA A 235 12.29 14.72 50.22
C ALA A 235 13.35 14.38 49.17
N SER A 236 14.45 13.74 49.57
CA SER A 236 15.48 13.26 48.64
C SER A 236 14.95 12.19 47.68
N TYR A 237 14.08 11.28 48.15
CA TYR A 237 13.46 10.25 47.32
C TYR A 237 12.49 10.87 46.30
N HIS A 238 11.65 11.80 46.74
CA HIS A 238 10.70 12.51 45.88
C HIS A 238 11.42 13.36 44.83
N PHE A 239 12.48 14.07 45.23
CA PHE A 239 13.30 14.86 44.31
C PHE A 239 14.06 13.98 43.30
N ALA A 240 14.52 12.80 43.72
CA ALA A 240 15.17 11.83 42.83
C ALA A 240 14.21 11.16 41.83
N HIS A 241 12.95 10.92 42.22
CA HIS A 241 11.94 10.30 41.34
C HIS A 241 11.19 11.34 40.46
N GLY A 242 11.13 12.61 40.88
CA GLY A 242 10.47 13.70 40.13
C GLY A 242 11.29 14.35 39.02
N ASN A 243 12.37 13.70 38.57
CA ASN A 243 13.41 14.29 37.71
C ASN A 243 12.93 14.61 36.27
N GLU A 244 11.70 14.27 35.89
CA GLU A 244 11.13 14.62 34.57
C GLU A 244 10.83 16.13 34.41
N GLN A 245 10.49 16.83 35.50
CA GLN A 245 10.09 18.25 35.41
C GLN A 245 11.29 19.19 35.29
N LEU A 246 12.40 18.90 35.99
CA LEU A 246 13.63 19.69 35.91
C LEU A 246 14.34 19.53 34.56
N VAL A 247 14.35 18.31 34.01
CA VAL A 247 14.91 18.05 32.66
C VAL A 247 14.14 18.85 31.60
N ARG A 248 12.81 18.94 31.69
CA ARG A 248 12.00 19.77 30.76
C ARG A 248 12.22 21.27 30.92
N MET A 249 12.58 21.76 32.11
CA MET A 249 12.91 23.17 32.32
C MET A 249 14.31 23.53 31.82
N LEU A 250 15.30 22.65 32.03
CA LEU A 250 16.68 22.88 31.57
C LEU A 250 16.86 22.63 30.06
N SER A 251 16.10 21.70 29.45
CA SER A 251 16.18 21.44 28.01
C SER A 251 15.46 22.49 27.14
N ARG A 252 14.62 23.34 27.72
CA ARG A 252 13.96 24.46 27.00
C ARG A 252 14.85 25.68 26.79
N GLY A 253 16.06 25.69 27.35
CA GLY A 253 17.04 26.77 27.18
C GLY A 253 18.12 26.52 26.13
N ALA A 254 18.09 25.38 25.43
CA ALA A 254 19.03 25.05 24.37
C ALA A 254 18.31 25.09 23.01
N SER A 255 17.97 26.29 22.57
CA SER A 255 17.59 26.63 21.19
C SER A 255 18.33 27.88 20.78
#